data_AF-A0A1M6SU86-F1
#
_entry.id   AF-A0A1M6SU86-F1
#
_cell.length_a   1.000
_cell.length_b   1.000
_cell.length_c   1.000
_cell.angle_alpha   90.00
_cell.angle_beta   90.00
_cell.angle_gamma   90.00
#
_symmetry.space_group_name_H-M   'P 1'
#
loop_
_entity.id
_entity.type
_entity.pdbx_description
1 polymer ?
#
loop_
_entity_poly.entity_id
_entity_poly.type
_entity_poly.pdbx_seq_one_letter_code
_entity_poly.pdbx_strand_id
1 'polypeptide(L)'
;MGFSNKLLVCAFGATMLLAGCGSKGSSDDKPTSPAADIPETTNFNVSGCSELNDANAQAQLESAKATIVDILQSLGEGDFHNAQQISAQTKATFKSVLDKYPSSCEAQLGYALSIVTDLVNNKEIKGFIDTVSNKKEIVDMNVNDYNRILMTTDGKLLTSVAQTAMAEAIPSLDSAIIYLRNIVNNKDFTCKYTYKDRTFELDRGEFSPALAGLFVAKAALTFGASLNIDFSDNGNYDWMNNLENMDEYETSKINMQQIERLLSKKSSFSTVYDNWKSNYKNIPNLLDSAISYVELGLQYGIDESKNGTATQMNDPYIVGDGEMSDVSAKDFQKAIDSLEYYRLGLRTGVEVTLPRGSKITVNIAKFFEITDGFQDYLPYHHINQASEWYKPDEGYDWANILFYTSYAEHELGVAIKNELKKSMTITDFEAWISSPYYSSDESNASARMCMDIETADDYSYKCFNLAVNNCTVSFTEPEQGSGYYYGDTDLSITLSPVKLSSEVCKVENGTSLFATAYQHQTENFFYFTDASGKKTISMQGLENGHIVNGELVDYTPRELGKFIIFPDITFGGVLPGMTAEKFWDIIATESEDDDDDDDDWGYPVDYGYDY
;
A
#
# COMPACT_ATOMS: atom_id res chain seq x y z
N MET A 1 -10.77 -20.38 -30.59
CA MET A 1 -10.93 -20.43 -29.12
C MET A 1 -9.99 -19.48 -28.36
N GLY A 2 -9.46 -18.40 -28.95
CA GLY A 2 -8.54 -17.48 -28.24
C GLY A 2 -8.71 -15.99 -28.57
N PHE A 3 -9.85 -15.61 -29.16
CA PHE A 3 -10.09 -14.24 -29.67
C PHE A 3 -11.18 -13.49 -28.89
N SER A 4 -12.17 -14.16 -28.30
CA SER A 4 -13.22 -13.52 -27.49
C SER A 4 -12.73 -13.02 -26.12
N ASN A 5 -11.61 -13.58 -25.62
CA ASN A 5 -10.97 -13.11 -24.39
C ASN A 5 -10.30 -11.72 -24.52
N LYS A 6 -10.21 -11.13 -25.72
CA LYS A 6 -9.43 -9.90 -25.94
C LYS A 6 -10.25 -8.61 -26.05
N LEU A 7 -11.55 -8.69 -26.37
CA LEU A 7 -12.42 -7.50 -26.38
C LEU A 7 -13.03 -7.22 -24.99
N LEU A 8 -13.27 -8.27 -24.21
CA LEU A 8 -13.50 -8.18 -22.76
C LEU A 8 -12.34 -7.47 -22.05
N VAL A 9 -11.10 -7.61 -22.53
CA VAL A 9 -9.91 -6.90 -22.04
C VAL A 9 -9.89 -5.41 -22.42
N CYS A 10 -10.75 -4.92 -23.32
CA CYS A 10 -10.89 -3.49 -23.59
C CYS A 10 -12.01 -2.83 -22.74
N ALA A 11 -13.11 -3.55 -22.48
CA ALA A 11 -14.16 -3.10 -21.56
C ALA A 11 -13.73 -3.23 -20.08
N PHE A 12 -12.97 -4.28 -19.73
CA PHE A 12 -12.19 -4.39 -18.48
C PHE A 12 -10.80 -3.75 -18.60
N GLY A 13 -10.45 -3.18 -19.76
CA GLY A 13 -9.15 -2.53 -19.99
C GLY A 13 -9.08 -1.15 -19.37
N ALA A 14 -10.21 -0.47 -19.25
CA ALA A 14 -10.29 0.76 -18.51
C ALA A 14 -10.27 0.54 -16.97
N THR A 15 -10.29 -0.74 -16.52
CA THR A 15 -9.89 -1.21 -15.19
C THR A 15 -8.41 -1.64 -15.09
N MET A 16 -7.56 -1.44 -16.10
CA MET A 16 -6.10 -1.63 -15.98
C MET A 16 -5.38 -0.55 -15.13
N LEU A 17 -6.10 0.38 -14.51
CA LEU A 17 -5.56 1.15 -13.37
C LEU A 17 -5.16 0.25 -12.17
N LEU A 18 -5.41 -1.06 -12.23
CA LEU A 18 -4.96 -2.07 -11.25
C LEU A 18 -4.26 -3.31 -11.85
N ALA A 19 -3.93 -3.34 -13.15
CA ALA A 19 -3.26 -4.50 -13.75
C ALA A 19 -1.72 -4.41 -13.65
N GLY A 20 -1.21 -4.31 -12.43
CA GLY A 20 0.01 -5.02 -12.08
C GLY A 20 -0.25 -6.52 -12.16
N CYS A 21 -0.30 -7.08 -13.37
CA CYS A 21 -0.19 -8.51 -13.67
C CYS A 21 -0.18 -8.72 -15.20
N GLY A 22 0.92 -8.31 -15.84
CA GLY A 22 1.29 -8.83 -17.15
C GLY A 22 2.06 -10.13 -16.96
N SER A 23 1.39 -11.26 -17.16
CA SER A 23 2.01 -12.58 -17.23
C SER A 23 3.20 -12.57 -18.20
N LYS A 24 4.36 -13.02 -17.72
CA LYS A 24 5.57 -13.27 -18.51
C LYS A 24 5.25 -14.10 -19.75
N GLY A 25 5.69 -13.62 -20.91
CA GLY A 25 5.66 -14.40 -22.15
C GLY A 25 5.87 -13.53 -23.38
N SER A 26 7.03 -12.91 -23.53
CA SER A 26 7.47 -12.46 -24.85
C SER A 26 8.88 -13.00 -25.09
N SER A 27 8.94 -13.99 -25.99
CA SER A 27 10.16 -14.36 -26.68
C SER A 27 10.61 -13.19 -27.55
N ASP A 28 11.87 -12.79 -27.38
CA ASP A 28 12.55 -11.80 -28.20
C ASP A 28 12.44 -12.14 -29.69
N ASP A 29 11.66 -11.35 -30.43
CA ASP A 29 11.88 -11.16 -31.86
C ASP A 29 11.93 -9.66 -32.16
N LYS A 30 13.07 -9.23 -32.69
CA LYS A 30 13.40 -7.83 -32.97
C LYS A 30 12.37 -7.19 -33.92
N PRO A 31 12.02 -5.91 -33.75
CA PRO A 31 11.17 -5.21 -34.69
C PRO A 31 11.94 -4.94 -35.98
N THR A 32 11.66 -5.70 -37.03
CA THR A 32 11.94 -5.26 -38.40
C THR A 32 10.88 -4.24 -38.79
N SER A 33 11.32 -3.00 -38.96
CA SER A 33 10.55 -1.90 -39.53
C SER A 33 10.02 -2.28 -40.93
N PRO A 34 8.69 -2.42 -41.15
CA PRO A 34 8.14 -2.47 -42.49
C PRO A 34 7.88 -1.04 -42.95
N ALA A 35 8.25 -0.78 -44.20
CA ALA A 35 7.88 0.43 -44.91
C ALA A 35 6.35 0.59 -44.94
N ALA A 36 5.91 1.85 -45.01
CA ALA A 36 4.52 2.26 -45.11
C ALA A 36 3.82 1.64 -46.33
N ASP A 37 3.16 0.51 -46.13
CA ASP A 37 2.07 0.06 -47.00
C ASP A 37 0.75 0.57 -46.39
N ILE A 38 0.06 1.39 -47.16
CA ILE A 38 -1.30 1.86 -46.86
C ILE A 38 -2.19 0.61 -46.80
N PRO A 39 -2.87 0.30 -45.67
CA PRO A 39 -3.69 -0.90 -45.57
C PRO A 39 -4.80 -0.90 -46.62
N GLU A 40 -5.05 -2.07 -47.24
CA GLU A 40 -6.24 -2.30 -48.05
C GLU A 40 -7.48 -1.86 -47.25
N THR A 41 -8.27 -0.97 -47.84
CA THR A 41 -9.39 -0.25 -47.22
C THR A 41 -10.28 -1.17 -46.38
N THR A 42 -10.08 -1.16 -45.07
CA THR A 42 -11.02 -1.67 -44.09
C THR A 42 -12.29 -0.83 -44.16
N ASN A 43 -13.43 -1.45 -44.51
CA ASN A 43 -14.72 -0.76 -44.50
C ASN A 43 -15.10 -0.43 -43.06
N PHE A 44 -15.04 0.85 -42.70
CA PHE A 44 -15.59 1.41 -41.47
C PHE A 44 -16.90 2.12 -41.80
N ASN A 45 -18.00 1.71 -41.14
CA ASN A 45 -19.30 2.35 -41.33
C ASN A 45 -19.97 2.56 -39.99
N VAL A 46 -20.55 3.75 -39.79
CA VAL A 46 -21.27 4.12 -38.58
C VAL A 46 -22.71 4.46 -38.94
N SER A 47 -23.66 3.79 -38.29
CA SER A 47 -25.09 4.06 -38.41
C SER A 47 -25.57 4.99 -37.30
N GLY A 48 -26.74 5.61 -37.50
CA GLY A 48 -27.39 6.42 -36.46
C GLY A 48 -26.72 7.79 -36.23
N CYS A 49 -25.70 8.14 -37.01
CA CYS A 49 -25.09 9.47 -37.01
C CYS A 49 -25.79 10.41 -37.99
N SER A 50 -26.04 11.65 -37.55
CA SER A 50 -26.50 12.71 -38.43
C SER A 50 -25.41 13.06 -39.45
N GLU A 51 -25.77 13.08 -40.74
CA GLU A 51 -24.85 13.45 -41.81
C GLU A 51 -24.30 14.87 -41.61
N LEU A 52 -22.99 15.04 -41.89
CA LEU A 52 -22.34 16.34 -41.88
C LEU A 52 -22.64 17.07 -43.18
N ASN A 53 -23.27 18.25 -43.10
CA ASN A 53 -23.59 19.05 -44.28
C ASN A 53 -22.39 19.85 -44.85
N ASP A 54 -21.21 19.79 -44.22
CA ASP A 54 -19.98 20.45 -44.67
C ASP A 54 -19.04 19.42 -45.32
N ALA A 55 -18.88 19.53 -46.64
CA ALA A 55 -18.06 18.63 -47.44
C ALA A 55 -16.58 18.62 -47.02
N ASN A 56 -16.05 19.72 -46.49
CA ASN A 56 -14.66 19.81 -46.07
C ASN A 56 -14.45 19.11 -44.71
N ALA A 57 -15.38 19.30 -43.77
CA ALA A 57 -15.38 18.58 -42.50
C ALA A 57 -15.61 17.08 -42.71
N GLN A 58 -16.48 16.71 -43.66
CA GLN A 58 -16.73 15.32 -44.01
C GLN A 58 -15.50 14.67 -44.66
N ALA A 59 -14.82 15.33 -45.60
CA ALA A 59 -13.58 14.81 -46.17
C ALA A 59 -12.46 14.60 -45.12
N GLN A 60 -12.34 15.53 -44.17
CA GLN A 60 -11.40 15.39 -43.04
C GLN A 60 -11.75 14.19 -42.16
N LEU A 61 -13.04 13.99 -41.88
CA LEU A 61 -13.51 12.89 -41.06
C LEU A 61 -13.32 11.54 -41.75
N GLU A 62 -13.69 11.40 -43.04
CA GLU A 62 -13.47 10.18 -43.83
C GLU A 62 -11.98 9.79 -43.86
N SER A 63 -11.08 10.76 -44.04
CA SER A 63 -9.65 10.50 -43.99
C SER A 63 -9.17 10.02 -42.62
N ALA A 64 -9.82 10.44 -41.53
CA ALA A 64 -9.46 10.04 -40.17
C ALA A 64 -10.10 8.70 -39.75
N LYS A 65 -11.26 8.34 -40.32
CA LYS A 65 -12.00 7.10 -39.99
C LYS A 65 -11.19 5.83 -40.19
N ALA A 66 -10.35 5.76 -41.22
CA ALA A 66 -9.49 4.60 -41.47
C ALA A 66 -8.63 4.25 -40.23
N THR A 67 -8.16 5.27 -39.50
CA THR A 67 -7.34 5.08 -38.30
C THR A 67 -8.13 4.60 -37.08
N ILE A 68 -9.46 4.76 -37.05
CA ILE A 68 -10.29 4.25 -35.93
C ILE A 68 -10.20 2.73 -35.89
N VAL A 69 -10.24 2.08 -37.06
CA VAL A 69 -10.12 0.62 -37.16
C VAL A 69 -8.74 0.16 -36.65
N ASP A 70 -7.68 0.84 -37.07
CA ASP A 70 -6.32 0.52 -36.65
C ASP A 70 -6.12 0.71 -35.13
N ILE A 71 -6.74 1.75 -34.55
CA ILE A 71 -6.77 1.97 -33.10
C ILE A 71 -7.51 0.81 -32.40
N LEU A 72 -8.74 0.50 -32.82
CA LEU A 72 -9.54 -0.57 -32.23
C LEU A 72 -8.86 -1.93 -32.36
N GLN A 73 -8.19 -2.20 -33.48
CA GLN A 73 -7.40 -3.40 -33.69
C GLN A 73 -6.23 -3.46 -32.70
N SER A 74 -5.44 -2.38 -32.61
CA SER A 74 -4.29 -2.33 -31.71
C SER A 74 -4.70 -2.50 -30.25
N LEU A 75 -5.82 -1.87 -29.84
CA LEU A 75 -6.42 -2.07 -28.52
C LEU A 75 -6.84 -3.52 -28.29
N GLY A 76 -7.52 -4.16 -29.27
CA GLY A 76 -7.91 -5.56 -29.20
C GLY A 76 -6.74 -6.55 -29.22
N GLU A 77 -5.59 -6.16 -29.74
CA GLU A 77 -4.34 -6.94 -29.69
C GLU A 77 -3.57 -6.74 -28.38
N GLY A 78 -3.95 -5.75 -27.57
CA GLY A 78 -3.25 -5.33 -26.35
C GLY A 78 -2.03 -4.45 -26.62
N ASP A 79 -1.84 -3.97 -27.86
CA ASP A 79 -0.76 -3.06 -28.25
C ASP A 79 -1.18 -1.60 -28.03
N PHE A 80 -1.17 -1.18 -26.77
CA PHE A 80 -1.52 0.17 -26.40
C PHE A 80 -0.55 1.21 -26.99
N HIS A 81 0.73 0.87 -27.19
CA HIS A 81 1.72 1.80 -27.71
C HIS A 81 1.42 2.14 -29.18
N ASN A 82 1.17 1.13 -30.01
CA ASN A 82 0.77 1.33 -31.40
C ASN A 82 -0.55 2.09 -31.49
N ALA A 83 -1.54 1.74 -30.65
CA ALA A 83 -2.82 2.45 -30.59
C ALA A 83 -2.63 3.95 -30.32
N GLN A 84 -1.72 4.32 -29.41
CA GLN A 84 -1.38 5.72 -29.15
C GLN A 84 -0.74 6.39 -30.37
N GLN A 85 0.27 5.77 -30.98
CA GLN A 85 0.97 6.33 -32.14
C GLN A 85 0.01 6.64 -33.29
N ILE A 86 -0.94 5.73 -33.56
CA ILE A 86 -1.98 5.92 -34.58
C ILE A 86 -2.91 7.07 -34.18
N SER A 87 -3.43 7.04 -32.94
CA SER A 87 -4.38 8.06 -32.47
C SER A 87 -3.80 9.48 -32.44
N ALA A 88 -2.49 9.64 -32.19
CA ALA A 88 -1.81 10.93 -32.19
C ALA A 88 -1.87 11.63 -33.57
N GLN A 89 -1.98 10.86 -34.66
CA GLN A 89 -2.04 11.40 -36.02
C GLN A 89 -3.41 12.00 -36.36
N THR A 90 -4.50 11.54 -35.71
CA THR A 90 -5.88 11.90 -36.07
C THR A 90 -6.66 12.61 -34.96
N LYS A 91 -6.15 12.61 -33.72
CA LYS A 91 -6.76 13.30 -32.57
C LYS A 91 -7.10 14.77 -32.86
N ALA A 92 -6.16 15.52 -33.44
CA ALA A 92 -6.37 16.93 -33.78
C ALA A 92 -7.47 17.13 -34.85
N THR A 93 -7.58 16.20 -35.80
CA THR A 93 -8.61 16.20 -36.83
C THR A 93 -9.99 15.99 -36.21
N PHE A 94 -10.15 14.96 -35.37
CA PHE A 94 -11.42 14.73 -34.68
C PHE A 94 -11.81 15.92 -33.81
N LYS A 95 -10.86 16.53 -33.08
CA LYS A 95 -11.11 17.74 -32.30
C LYS A 95 -11.58 18.90 -33.16
N SER A 96 -10.91 19.18 -34.28
CA SER A 96 -11.27 20.26 -35.20
C SER A 96 -12.69 20.08 -35.77
N VAL A 97 -13.09 18.84 -36.06
CA VAL A 97 -14.46 18.53 -36.48
C VAL A 97 -15.44 18.77 -35.32
N LEU A 98 -15.14 18.28 -34.11
CA LEU A 98 -16.02 18.44 -32.93
C LEU A 98 -16.20 19.90 -32.49
N ASP A 99 -15.16 20.74 -32.61
CA ASP A 99 -15.23 22.16 -32.24
C ASP A 99 -16.26 22.92 -33.12
N LYS A 100 -16.55 22.42 -34.33
CA LYS A 100 -17.56 22.97 -35.25
C LYS A 100 -18.88 22.18 -35.24
N TYR A 101 -18.79 20.87 -35.07
CA TYR A 101 -19.90 19.92 -35.17
C TYR A 101 -19.93 19.01 -33.93
N PRO A 102 -20.33 19.54 -32.75
CA PRO A 102 -20.23 18.83 -31.49
C PRO A 102 -21.10 17.57 -31.42
N SER A 103 -22.11 17.45 -32.28
CA SER A 103 -23.02 16.29 -32.38
C SER A 103 -22.54 15.18 -33.33
N SER A 104 -21.39 15.34 -33.99
CA SER A 104 -20.85 14.30 -34.89
C SER A 104 -20.39 13.07 -34.09
N CYS A 105 -21.21 12.02 -34.01
CA CYS A 105 -20.89 10.84 -33.21
C CYS A 105 -19.65 10.07 -33.68
N GLU A 106 -19.33 10.13 -34.97
CA GLU A 106 -18.09 9.56 -35.51
C GLU A 106 -16.85 10.31 -35.00
N ALA A 107 -16.90 11.65 -35.00
CA ALA A 107 -15.82 12.47 -34.44
C ALA A 107 -15.75 12.32 -32.91
N GLN A 108 -16.90 12.17 -32.24
CA GLN A 108 -16.97 11.88 -30.79
C GLN A 108 -16.27 10.55 -30.48
N LEU A 109 -16.53 9.50 -31.26
CA LEU A 109 -15.91 8.18 -31.08
C LEU A 109 -14.40 8.26 -31.29
N GLY A 110 -13.97 8.81 -32.43
CA GLY A 110 -12.54 8.91 -32.75
C GLY A 110 -11.76 9.75 -31.73
N TYR A 111 -12.34 10.85 -31.24
CA TYR A 111 -11.70 11.68 -30.22
C TYR A 111 -11.69 11.00 -28.84
N ALA A 112 -12.77 10.32 -28.45
CA ALA A 112 -12.81 9.56 -27.19
C ALA A 112 -11.77 8.44 -27.18
N LEU A 113 -11.67 7.65 -28.25
CA LEU A 113 -10.65 6.61 -28.38
C LEU A 113 -9.23 7.18 -28.30
N SER A 114 -9.00 8.34 -28.91
CA SER A 114 -7.70 9.02 -28.85
C SER A 114 -7.33 9.51 -27.44
N ILE A 115 -8.32 9.85 -26.60
CA ILE A 115 -8.08 10.19 -25.20
C ILE A 115 -7.75 8.93 -24.40
N VAL A 116 -8.46 7.84 -24.64
CA VAL A 116 -8.23 6.56 -23.94
C VAL A 116 -6.82 6.03 -24.22
N THR A 117 -6.38 6.04 -25.46
CA THR A 117 -5.02 5.61 -25.85
C THR A 117 -3.94 6.49 -25.21
N ASP A 118 -4.16 7.81 -25.11
CA ASP A 118 -3.24 8.71 -24.42
C ASP A 118 -3.17 8.45 -22.91
N LEU A 119 -4.31 8.17 -22.27
CA LEU A 119 -4.36 7.90 -20.84
C LEU A 119 -3.61 6.60 -20.50
N VAL A 120 -3.86 5.53 -21.24
CA VAL A 120 -3.24 4.21 -21.01
C VAL A 120 -1.72 4.25 -21.17
N ASN A 121 -1.21 5.15 -22.03
CA ASN A 121 0.23 5.31 -22.27
C ASN A 121 0.84 6.53 -21.56
N ASN A 122 0.16 7.12 -20.59
CA ASN A 122 0.75 8.20 -19.81
C ASN A 122 1.94 7.65 -19.00
N LYS A 123 3.15 8.06 -19.39
CA LYS A 123 4.41 7.54 -18.82
C LYS A 123 4.56 7.83 -17.33
N GLU A 124 4.01 8.95 -16.86
CA GLU A 124 4.13 9.37 -15.46
C GLU A 124 3.18 8.56 -14.57
N ILE A 125 1.92 8.41 -15.00
CA ILE A 125 0.93 7.56 -14.32
C ILE A 125 1.40 6.10 -14.34
N LYS A 126 1.82 5.59 -15.50
CA LYS A 126 2.34 4.23 -15.65
C LYS A 126 3.60 4.02 -14.83
N GLY A 127 4.54 4.97 -14.84
CA GLY A 127 5.77 4.90 -14.06
C GLY A 127 5.50 4.82 -12.56
N PHE A 128 4.53 5.59 -12.06
CA PHE A 128 4.08 5.50 -10.67
C PHE A 128 3.47 4.13 -10.33
N ILE A 129 2.50 3.66 -11.13
CA ILE A 129 1.85 2.36 -10.92
C ILE A 129 2.84 1.21 -11.00
N ASP A 130 3.72 1.19 -11.99
CA ASP A 130 4.76 0.18 -12.15
C ASP A 130 5.72 0.17 -10.96
N THR A 131 6.06 1.35 -10.41
CA THR A 131 6.94 1.46 -9.25
C THR A 131 6.29 0.88 -8.00
N VAL A 132 5.00 1.18 -7.78
CA VAL A 132 4.22 0.66 -6.64
C VAL A 132 3.92 -0.84 -6.80
N SER A 133 3.57 -1.30 -8.01
CA SER A 133 3.07 -2.66 -8.25
C SER A 133 4.16 -3.71 -8.45
N ASN A 134 5.35 -3.32 -8.93
CA ASN A 134 6.45 -4.29 -9.18
C ASN A 134 7.27 -4.63 -7.92
N LYS A 135 6.91 -4.08 -6.76
CA LYS A 135 7.55 -4.41 -5.48
C LYS A 135 6.64 -5.35 -4.70
N LYS A 136 7.04 -6.62 -4.64
CA LYS A 136 6.26 -7.72 -4.05
C LYS A 136 6.07 -7.58 -2.54
N GLU A 137 6.97 -6.90 -1.86
CA GLU A 137 6.89 -6.59 -0.43
C GLU A 137 7.36 -5.15 -0.22
N ILE A 138 6.42 -4.22 -0.07
CA ILE A 138 6.72 -2.87 0.44
C ILE A 138 7.38 -2.96 1.84
N VAL A 139 7.09 -4.06 2.55
CA VAL A 139 7.57 -4.37 3.91
C VAL A 139 9.08 -4.64 3.97
N ASP A 140 9.69 -5.11 2.87
CA ASP A 140 11.12 -5.48 2.80
C ASP A 140 11.97 -4.39 2.11
N MET A 141 11.41 -3.20 1.92
CA MET A 141 12.15 -2.09 1.34
C MET A 141 13.05 -1.43 2.39
N ASN A 142 14.34 -1.35 2.10
CA ASN A 142 15.23 -0.48 2.84
C ASN A 142 14.99 0.99 2.46
N VAL A 143 15.49 1.93 3.26
CA VAL A 143 15.29 3.37 3.07
C VAL A 143 15.87 3.86 1.74
N ASN A 144 17.00 3.31 1.32
CA ASN A 144 17.61 3.67 0.04
C ASN A 144 16.70 3.33 -1.14
N ASP A 145 15.96 2.22 -1.05
CA ASP A 145 14.93 1.84 -2.01
C ASP A 145 13.71 2.78 -1.92
N TYR A 146 13.29 3.20 -0.73
CA TYR A 146 12.23 4.21 -0.56
C TYR A 146 12.59 5.56 -1.18
N ASN A 147 13.79 6.07 -0.91
CA ASN A 147 14.26 7.35 -1.44
C ASN A 147 14.34 7.36 -2.97
N ARG A 148 14.78 6.25 -3.57
CA ARG A 148 14.82 6.09 -5.03
C ARG A 148 13.44 5.91 -5.66
N ILE A 149 12.46 5.44 -4.89
CA ILE A 149 11.07 5.28 -5.33
C ILE A 149 10.29 6.58 -5.22
N LEU A 150 10.53 7.37 -4.17
CA LEU A 150 9.74 8.57 -3.89
C LEU A 150 10.30 9.82 -4.55
N MET A 151 11.45 9.73 -5.20
CA MET A 151 12.04 10.83 -5.97
C MET A 151 12.23 10.44 -7.43
N THR A 152 11.81 11.32 -8.33
CA THR A 152 12.15 11.24 -9.74
C THR A 152 13.65 11.53 -9.94
N THR A 153 14.19 11.14 -11.10
CA THR A 153 15.60 11.39 -11.45
C THR A 153 15.99 12.87 -11.48
N ASP A 154 15.02 13.79 -11.59
CA ASP A 154 15.21 15.24 -11.49
C ASP A 154 15.00 15.81 -10.07
N GLY A 155 14.85 14.95 -9.06
CA GLY A 155 14.78 15.32 -7.64
C GLY A 155 13.41 15.82 -7.17
N LYS A 156 12.35 15.63 -7.95
CA LYS A 156 10.97 15.94 -7.52
C LYS A 156 10.37 14.75 -6.80
N LEU A 157 9.37 15.01 -5.96
CA LEU A 157 8.60 13.95 -5.31
C LEU A 157 7.81 13.18 -6.38
N LEU A 158 8.03 11.87 -6.51
CA LEU A 158 7.31 11.01 -7.46
C LEU A 158 5.81 11.08 -7.20
N THR A 159 5.40 11.16 -5.94
CA THR A 159 4.00 11.35 -5.52
C THR A 159 3.43 12.64 -6.12
N SER A 160 4.13 13.77 -5.97
CA SER A 160 3.69 15.06 -6.53
C SER A 160 3.63 15.05 -8.06
N VAL A 161 4.60 14.43 -8.73
CA VAL A 161 4.61 14.31 -10.20
C VAL A 161 3.44 13.44 -10.67
N ALA A 162 3.25 12.27 -10.06
CA ALA A 162 2.16 11.37 -10.41
C ALA A 162 0.79 12.00 -10.15
N GLN A 163 0.63 12.71 -9.03
CA GLN A 163 -0.62 13.40 -8.67
C GLN A 163 -0.94 14.54 -9.63
N THR A 164 0.08 15.29 -10.07
CA THR A 164 -0.08 16.32 -11.09
C THR A 164 -0.50 15.69 -12.42
N ALA A 165 0.17 14.62 -12.87
CA ALA A 165 -0.18 13.90 -14.08
C ALA A 165 -1.61 13.35 -14.05
N MET A 166 -2.02 12.77 -12.92
CA MET A 166 -3.39 12.29 -12.71
C MET A 166 -4.41 13.45 -12.76
N ALA A 167 -4.13 14.56 -12.09
CA ALA A 167 -4.97 15.76 -12.11
C ALA A 167 -5.14 16.34 -13.52
N GLU A 168 -4.07 16.39 -14.30
CA GLU A 168 -4.07 16.89 -15.68
C GLU A 168 -4.80 15.96 -16.67
N ALA A 169 -4.84 14.66 -16.38
CA ALA A 169 -5.54 13.68 -17.21
C ALA A 169 -7.07 13.72 -17.05
N ILE A 170 -7.58 14.09 -15.86
CA ILE A 170 -9.02 14.05 -15.53
C ILE A 170 -9.89 14.89 -16.49
N PRO A 171 -9.55 16.14 -16.87
CA PRO A 171 -10.34 16.92 -17.83
C PRO A 171 -10.48 16.27 -19.21
N SER A 172 -9.42 15.60 -19.69
CA SER A 172 -9.48 14.85 -20.95
C SER A 172 -10.41 13.65 -20.80
N LEU A 173 -10.29 12.91 -19.71
CA LEU A 173 -11.17 11.77 -19.41
C LEU A 173 -12.64 12.19 -19.28
N ASP A 174 -12.93 13.34 -18.69
CA ASP A 174 -14.29 13.91 -18.63
C ASP A 174 -14.86 14.14 -20.02
N SER A 175 -14.05 14.62 -20.95
CA SER A 175 -14.46 14.79 -22.34
C SER A 175 -14.78 13.44 -22.99
N ALA A 176 -13.92 12.42 -22.80
CA ALA A 176 -14.17 11.07 -23.31
C ALA A 176 -15.45 10.45 -22.74
N ILE A 177 -15.71 10.62 -21.43
CA ILE A 177 -16.96 10.18 -20.77
C ILE A 177 -18.17 10.86 -21.41
N ILE A 178 -18.13 12.17 -21.66
CA ILE A 178 -19.24 12.91 -22.29
C ILE A 178 -19.50 12.36 -23.70
N TYR A 179 -18.45 12.20 -24.51
CA TYR A 179 -18.57 11.74 -25.89
C TYR A 179 -19.07 10.30 -26.00
N LEU A 180 -18.52 9.37 -25.21
CA LEU A 180 -19.00 7.99 -25.18
C LEU A 180 -20.40 7.87 -24.59
N ARG A 181 -20.78 8.72 -23.63
CA ARG A 181 -22.17 8.78 -23.14
C ARG A 181 -23.15 9.16 -24.23
N ASN A 182 -22.80 10.10 -25.10
CA ASN A 182 -23.64 10.48 -26.24
C ASN A 182 -23.82 9.32 -27.22
N ILE A 183 -22.73 8.58 -27.49
CA ILE A 183 -22.75 7.37 -28.33
C ILE A 183 -23.65 6.31 -27.71
N VAL A 184 -23.43 5.95 -26.45
CA VAL A 184 -24.22 4.94 -25.73
C VAL A 184 -25.70 5.31 -25.67
N ASN A 185 -26.03 6.59 -25.47
CA ASN A 185 -27.42 7.05 -25.40
C ASN A 185 -28.14 7.05 -26.75
N ASN A 186 -27.40 7.06 -27.87
CA ASN A 186 -27.97 6.89 -29.20
C ASN A 186 -28.26 5.41 -29.48
N LYS A 187 -29.54 5.03 -29.42
CA LYS A 187 -29.98 3.62 -29.61
C LYS A 187 -29.72 3.08 -31.01
N ASP A 188 -29.61 3.95 -32.00
CA ASP A 188 -29.43 3.57 -33.40
C ASP A 188 -27.94 3.58 -33.80
N PHE A 189 -27.05 3.91 -32.87
CA PHE A 189 -25.62 3.93 -33.12
C PHE A 189 -25.08 2.51 -33.22
N THR A 190 -24.51 2.17 -34.36
CA THR A 190 -23.75 0.94 -34.57
C THR A 190 -22.49 1.27 -35.36
N CYS A 191 -21.37 0.65 -34.98
CA CYS A 191 -20.07 0.83 -35.62
C CYS A 191 -19.64 -0.51 -36.20
N LYS A 192 -19.50 -0.60 -37.53
CA LYS A 192 -19.07 -1.81 -38.21
C LYS A 192 -17.69 -1.64 -38.82
N TYR A 193 -16.82 -2.61 -38.60
CA TYR A 193 -15.49 -2.67 -39.21
C TYR A 193 -15.13 -4.08 -39.64
N THR A 194 -14.30 -4.23 -40.67
CA THR A 194 -13.86 -5.55 -41.16
C THR A 194 -12.40 -5.80 -40.79
N TYR A 195 -12.12 -6.97 -40.20
CA TYR A 195 -10.77 -7.41 -39.84
C TYR A 195 -10.61 -8.90 -40.17
N LYS A 196 -9.55 -9.26 -40.91
CA LYS A 196 -9.25 -10.64 -41.34
C LYS A 196 -10.48 -11.37 -41.91
N ASP A 197 -11.14 -10.73 -42.87
CA ASP A 197 -12.34 -11.23 -43.57
C ASP A 197 -13.61 -11.41 -42.70
N ARG A 198 -13.61 -10.94 -41.44
CA ARG A 198 -14.80 -10.89 -40.58
C ARG A 198 -15.26 -9.46 -40.35
N THR A 199 -16.55 -9.20 -40.49
CA THR A 199 -17.16 -7.95 -40.05
C THR A 199 -17.52 -8.04 -38.58
N PHE A 200 -17.08 -7.05 -37.83
CA PHE A 200 -17.44 -6.81 -36.43
C PHE A 200 -18.40 -5.65 -36.35
N GLU A 201 -19.39 -5.77 -35.47
CA GLU A 201 -20.34 -4.72 -35.09
C GLU A 201 -20.12 -4.40 -33.61
N LEU A 202 -20.02 -3.11 -33.30
CA LEU A 202 -19.95 -2.61 -31.94
C LEU A 202 -21.14 -1.68 -31.72
N ASP A 203 -21.87 -1.90 -30.64
CA ASP A 203 -23.04 -1.10 -30.33
C ASP A 203 -23.14 -0.81 -28.83
N ARG A 204 -24.36 -0.59 -28.34
CA ARG A 204 -24.60 -0.34 -26.92
C ARG A 204 -24.07 -1.45 -26.02
N GLY A 205 -24.06 -2.72 -26.48
CA GLY A 205 -23.50 -3.87 -25.78
C GLY A 205 -22.03 -3.67 -25.40
N GLU A 206 -21.21 -3.11 -26.30
CA GLU A 206 -19.77 -2.92 -26.08
C GLU A 206 -19.42 -1.52 -25.57
N PHE A 207 -20.10 -0.48 -26.08
CA PHE A 207 -19.78 0.90 -25.69
C PHE A 207 -20.24 1.24 -24.28
N SER A 208 -21.29 0.60 -23.74
CA SER A 208 -21.73 0.88 -22.37
C SER A 208 -20.72 0.36 -21.33
N PRO A 209 -20.24 -0.90 -21.40
CA PRO A 209 -19.17 -1.36 -20.53
C PRO A 209 -17.85 -0.59 -20.72
N ALA A 210 -17.51 -0.19 -21.95
CA ALA A 210 -16.34 0.67 -22.18
C ALA A 210 -16.48 2.05 -21.48
N LEU A 211 -17.66 2.67 -21.53
CA LEU A 211 -17.95 3.90 -20.81
C LEU A 211 -17.89 3.69 -19.29
N ALA A 212 -18.40 2.56 -18.78
CA ALA A 212 -18.27 2.22 -17.36
C ALA A 212 -16.81 2.21 -16.90
N GLY A 213 -15.94 1.61 -17.71
CA GLY A 213 -14.52 1.61 -17.45
C GLY A 213 -13.92 3.03 -17.35
N LEU A 214 -14.36 4.00 -18.16
CA LEU A 214 -13.91 5.38 -18.02
C LEU A 214 -14.32 6.04 -16.71
N PHE A 215 -15.50 5.71 -16.18
CA PHE A 215 -15.91 6.17 -14.85
C PHE A 215 -15.03 5.57 -13.74
N VAL A 216 -14.67 4.28 -13.84
CA VAL A 216 -13.73 3.65 -12.90
C VAL A 216 -12.36 4.30 -13.01
N ALA A 217 -11.87 4.55 -14.23
CA ALA A 217 -10.61 5.25 -14.44
C ALA A 217 -10.63 6.63 -13.79
N LYS A 218 -11.73 7.39 -13.93
CA LYS A 218 -11.88 8.70 -13.32
C LYS A 218 -11.87 8.60 -11.79
N ALA A 219 -12.56 7.60 -11.22
CA ALA A 219 -12.56 7.37 -9.78
C ALA A 219 -11.14 7.13 -9.25
N ALA A 220 -10.36 6.27 -9.89
CA ALA A 220 -8.99 5.97 -9.50
C ALA A 220 -8.04 7.17 -9.66
N LEU A 221 -8.10 7.90 -10.78
CA LEU A 221 -7.31 9.14 -10.95
C LEU A 221 -7.69 10.20 -9.92
N THR A 222 -8.99 10.35 -9.62
CA THR A 222 -9.47 11.28 -8.60
C THR A 222 -8.94 10.89 -7.23
N PHE A 223 -8.97 9.60 -6.87
CA PHE A 223 -8.40 9.10 -5.63
C PHE A 223 -6.93 9.47 -5.51
N GLY A 224 -6.11 9.07 -6.49
CA GLY A 224 -4.66 9.32 -6.48
C GLY A 224 -4.31 10.81 -6.44
N ALA A 225 -4.97 11.63 -7.25
CA ALA A 225 -4.72 13.08 -7.31
C ALA A 225 -5.18 13.85 -6.05
N SER A 226 -6.13 13.30 -5.29
CA SER A 226 -6.78 14.02 -4.19
C SER A 226 -6.10 13.87 -2.83
N LEU A 227 -5.46 12.73 -2.58
CA LEU A 227 -4.86 12.41 -1.29
C LEU A 227 -3.52 13.11 -1.11
N ASN A 228 -3.23 13.57 0.10
CA ASN A 228 -1.90 14.01 0.47
C ASN A 228 -1.15 12.84 1.10
N ILE A 229 -0.38 12.15 0.29
CA ILE A 229 0.49 11.04 0.71
C ILE A 229 1.94 11.49 0.93
N ASP A 230 2.20 12.81 0.91
CA ASP A 230 3.53 13.32 1.16
C ASP A 230 3.84 13.25 2.67
N PHE A 231 4.87 12.47 2.98
CA PHE A 231 5.43 12.33 4.33
C PHE A 231 6.86 12.90 4.41
N SER A 232 7.27 13.68 3.40
CA SER A 232 8.53 14.40 3.43
C SER A 232 8.59 15.40 4.60
N ASP A 233 9.79 15.68 5.10
CA ASP A 233 10.03 16.83 5.96
C ASP A 233 10.54 17.97 5.09
N ASN A 234 9.68 18.97 4.84
CA ASN A 234 9.97 20.12 3.98
C ASN A 234 10.44 19.74 2.54
N GLY A 235 9.84 18.70 1.95
CA GLY A 235 10.18 18.24 0.60
C GLY A 235 11.42 17.34 0.54
N ASN A 236 11.93 16.90 1.69
CA ASN A 236 13.09 16.02 1.80
C ASN A 236 12.76 14.73 2.60
N TYR A 237 13.39 13.63 2.21
CA TYR A 237 13.29 12.32 2.83
C TYR A 237 14.55 11.89 3.61
N ASP A 238 15.52 12.80 3.79
CA ASP A 238 16.75 12.54 4.55
C ASP A 238 16.50 12.00 5.97
N TRP A 239 15.35 12.33 6.57
CA TRP A 239 14.95 11.78 7.87
C TRP A 239 14.84 10.24 7.84
N MET A 240 14.53 9.64 6.70
CA MET A 240 14.56 8.18 6.57
C MET A 240 16.00 7.66 6.55
N ASN A 241 16.96 8.34 5.91
CA ASN A 241 18.37 7.87 5.91
C ASN A 241 18.94 7.82 7.33
N ASN A 242 18.42 8.71 8.19
CA ASN A 242 18.76 8.71 9.61
C ASN A 242 18.04 7.60 10.40
N LEU A 243 17.02 6.92 9.86
CA LEU A 243 16.41 5.74 10.50
C LEU A 243 17.31 4.51 10.34
N GLU A 244 17.93 4.31 9.18
CA GLU A 244 18.87 3.21 8.97
C GLU A 244 20.16 3.36 9.79
N ASN A 245 20.56 4.61 10.06
CA ASN A 245 21.73 4.94 10.88
C ASN A 245 21.32 5.33 12.31
N MET A 246 20.20 4.79 12.81
CA MET A 246 19.78 5.03 14.19
C MET A 246 20.77 4.38 15.14
N ASP A 247 21.57 5.23 15.77
CA ASP A 247 22.39 4.86 16.91
C ASP A 247 21.52 4.90 18.16
N GLU A 248 21.22 3.73 18.74
CA GLU A 248 20.32 3.60 19.90
C GLU A 248 20.80 4.44 21.10
N TYR A 249 22.09 4.70 21.22
CA TYR A 249 22.69 5.53 22.28
C TYR A 249 22.73 7.02 21.95
N GLU A 250 22.27 7.43 20.76
CA GLU A 250 21.98 8.81 20.42
C GLU A 250 20.48 9.06 20.36
N THR A 251 20.07 10.18 20.93
CA THR A 251 18.67 10.60 20.84
C THR A 251 18.37 10.99 19.38
N SER A 252 17.84 10.07 18.57
CA SER A 252 17.36 10.39 17.21
C SER A 252 16.07 11.21 17.27
N LYS A 253 16.23 12.50 17.59
CA LYS A 253 15.12 13.44 17.75
C LYS A 253 14.40 13.72 16.44
N ILE A 254 15.10 13.67 15.30
CA ILE A 254 14.57 14.12 14.02
C ILE A 254 13.53 13.14 13.46
N ASN A 255 13.83 11.84 13.46
CA ASN A 255 12.97 10.83 12.84
C ASN A 255 11.67 10.65 13.60
N MET A 256 11.75 10.66 14.93
CA MET A 256 10.61 10.47 15.80
C MET A 256 9.75 11.73 15.89
N GLN A 257 10.35 12.92 15.79
CA GLN A 257 9.58 14.14 15.53
C GLN A 257 8.82 14.06 14.21
N GLN A 258 9.39 13.43 13.18
CA GLN A 258 8.67 13.24 11.92
C GLN A 258 7.51 12.23 12.09
N ILE A 259 7.73 11.09 12.75
CA ILE A 259 6.65 10.13 13.06
C ILE A 259 5.54 10.80 13.89
N GLU A 260 5.90 11.55 14.93
CA GLU A 260 4.94 12.32 15.75
C GLU A 260 4.15 13.32 14.91
N ARG A 261 4.82 14.03 13.99
CA ARG A 261 4.15 14.95 13.05
C ARG A 261 3.21 14.22 12.09
N LEU A 262 3.55 13.02 11.62
CA LEU A 262 2.71 12.21 10.72
C LEU A 262 1.47 11.67 11.44
N LEU A 263 1.59 11.27 12.71
CA LEU A 263 0.50 10.74 13.52
C LEU A 263 -0.37 11.84 14.17
N SER A 264 0.12 13.08 14.18
CA SER A 264 -0.64 14.22 14.71
C SER A 264 -1.93 14.48 13.91
N LYS A 265 -3.01 14.84 14.60
CA LYS A 265 -4.26 15.37 13.98
C LYS A 265 -4.06 16.64 13.17
N LYS A 266 -2.92 17.33 13.32
CA LYS A 266 -2.55 18.50 12.51
C LYS A 266 -1.76 18.14 11.25
N SER A 267 -1.43 16.86 11.07
CA SER A 267 -0.70 16.39 9.92
C SER A 267 -1.53 16.60 8.66
N SER A 268 -0.86 16.97 7.58
CA SER A 268 -1.46 16.94 6.26
C SER A 268 -1.34 15.54 5.62
N PHE A 269 -0.56 14.64 6.20
CA PHE A 269 -0.44 13.26 5.75
C PHE A 269 -1.78 12.53 5.84
N SER A 270 -2.15 11.80 4.79
CA SER A 270 -3.43 11.11 4.56
C SER A 270 -4.68 11.99 4.41
N THR A 271 -4.53 13.32 4.48
CA THR A 271 -5.65 14.24 4.25
C THR A 271 -6.00 14.34 2.76
N VAL A 272 -7.17 14.87 2.43
CA VAL A 272 -7.54 15.21 1.05
C VAL A 272 -7.35 16.71 0.84
N TYR A 273 -6.67 17.10 -0.23
CA TYR A 273 -6.49 18.51 -0.59
C TYR A 273 -7.85 19.22 -0.68
N ASP A 274 -7.96 20.42 -0.12
CA ASP A 274 -9.25 21.12 0.04
C ASP A 274 -10.03 21.30 -1.27
N ASN A 275 -9.33 21.61 -2.37
CA ASN A 275 -9.93 21.76 -3.70
C ASN A 275 -10.40 20.43 -4.32
N TRP A 276 -9.95 19.29 -3.79
CA TRP A 276 -10.31 17.95 -4.25
C TRP A 276 -11.36 17.25 -3.38
N LYS A 277 -11.67 17.76 -2.17
CA LYS A 277 -12.62 17.14 -1.23
C LYS A 277 -13.98 16.81 -1.87
N SER A 278 -14.50 17.69 -2.70
CA SER A 278 -15.78 17.44 -3.41
C SER A 278 -15.67 16.31 -4.44
N ASN A 279 -14.56 16.23 -5.16
CA ASN A 279 -14.34 15.22 -6.18
C ASN A 279 -14.11 13.85 -5.53
N TYR A 280 -13.32 13.80 -4.46
CA TYR A 280 -13.06 12.62 -3.65
C TYR A 280 -14.36 12.04 -3.08
N LYS A 281 -15.20 12.87 -2.45
CA LYS A 281 -16.52 12.47 -1.94
C LYS A 281 -17.48 11.99 -3.02
N ASN A 282 -17.24 12.34 -4.29
CA ASN A 282 -18.06 11.92 -5.43
C ASN A 282 -17.59 10.58 -6.05
N ILE A 283 -16.48 9.99 -5.60
CA ILE A 283 -15.99 8.69 -6.10
C ILE A 283 -17.07 7.59 -6.06
N PRO A 284 -17.86 7.42 -4.97
CA PRO A 284 -18.95 6.43 -4.95
C PRO A 284 -19.96 6.61 -6.09
N ASN A 285 -20.29 7.86 -6.46
CA ASN A 285 -21.22 8.13 -7.57
C ASN A 285 -20.61 7.80 -8.94
N LEU A 286 -19.28 7.94 -9.10
CA LEU A 286 -18.58 7.52 -10.31
C LEU A 286 -18.64 5.99 -10.44
N LEU A 287 -18.39 5.26 -9.35
CA LEU A 287 -18.47 3.80 -9.33
C LEU A 287 -19.92 3.31 -9.55
N ASP A 288 -20.93 3.97 -8.94
CA ASP A 288 -22.35 3.67 -9.20
C ASP A 288 -22.75 3.91 -10.66
N SER A 289 -22.20 4.98 -11.27
CA SER A 289 -22.37 5.24 -12.71
C SER A 289 -21.74 4.14 -13.55
N ALA A 290 -20.53 3.69 -13.19
CA ALA A 290 -19.88 2.58 -13.88
C ALA A 290 -20.74 1.30 -13.83
N ILE A 291 -21.23 0.92 -12.65
CA ILE A 291 -22.11 -0.24 -12.48
C ILE A 291 -23.33 -0.11 -13.40
N SER A 292 -23.99 1.05 -13.40
CA SER A 292 -25.19 1.30 -14.21
C SER A 292 -24.94 1.14 -15.71
N TYR A 293 -23.75 1.49 -16.20
CA TYR A 293 -23.40 1.33 -17.61
C TYR A 293 -22.97 -0.10 -17.97
N VAL A 294 -22.37 -0.86 -17.05
CA VAL A 294 -22.16 -2.30 -17.26
C VAL A 294 -23.52 -3.01 -17.37
N GLU A 295 -24.44 -2.75 -16.43
CA GLU A 295 -25.79 -3.31 -16.47
C GLU A 295 -26.52 -2.97 -17.77
N LEU A 296 -26.40 -1.72 -18.24
CA LEU A 296 -27.01 -1.30 -19.50
C LEU A 296 -26.49 -2.12 -20.70
N GLY A 297 -25.18 -2.39 -20.77
CA GLY A 297 -24.58 -3.19 -21.85
C GLY A 297 -24.98 -4.66 -21.77
N LEU A 298 -24.91 -5.26 -20.59
CA LEU A 298 -25.30 -6.66 -20.37
C LEU A 298 -26.80 -6.87 -20.64
N GLN A 299 -27.66 -5.95 -20.19
CA GLN A 299 -29.09 -6.00 -20.44
C GLN A 299 -29.40 -5.86 -21.93
N TYR A 300 -28.65 -5.02 -22.65
CA TYR A 300 -28.78 -4.91 -24.10
C TYR A 300 -28.47 -6.24 -24.80
N GLY A 301 -27.37 -6.92 -24.45
CA GLY A 301 -27.05 -8.25 -25.01
C GLY A 301 -28.11 -9.32 -24.69
N ILE A 302 -28.68 -9.29 -23.48
CA ILE A 302 -29.83 -10.16 -23.13
C ILE A 302 -31.04 -9.85 -24.02
N ASP A 303 -31.37 -8.57 -24.21
CA ASP A 303 -32.53 -8.16 -24.99
C ASP A 303 -32.35 -8.48 -26.48
N GLU A 304 -31.14 -8.33 -27.00
CA GLU A 304 -30.80 -8.70 -28.36
C GLU A 304 -30.89 -10.21 -28.59
N SER A 305 -30.43 -11.02 -27.64
CA SER A 305 -30.48 -12.49 -27.73
C SER A 305 -31.90 -13.05 -27.98
N LYS A 306 -32.93 -12.32 -27.54
CA LYS A 306 -34.35 -12.69 -27.74
C LYS A 306 -34.77 -12.64 -29.21
N ASN A 307 -34.04 -11.90 -30.05
CA ASN A 307 -34.29 -11.80 -31.48
C ASN A 307 -33.54 -12.88 -32.30
N GLY A 308 -32.78 -13.75 -31.62
CA GLY A 308 -32.02 -14.84 -32.22
C GLY A 308 -30.60 -14.45 -32.63
N THR A 309 -29.87 -15.40 -33.23
CA THR A 309 -28.46 -15.22 -33.60
C THR A 309 -28.26 -14.36 -34.85
N ALA A 310 -29.32 -14.03 -35.59
CA ALA A 310 -29.24 -13.27 -36.83
C ALA A 310 -28.91 -11.78 -36.59
N THR A 311 -29.37 -11.22 -35.46
CA THR A 311 -29.04 -9.84 -35.09
C THR A 311 -27.60 -9.73 -34.60
N GLN A 312 -27.10 -10.79 -33.95
CA GLN A 312 -25.77 -10.85 -33.34
C GLN A 312 -24.67 -11.41 -34.26
N MET A 313 -24.96 -11.61 -35.56
CA MET A 313 -24.06 -12.35 -36.46
C MET A 313 -22.69 -11.67 -36.63
N ASN A 314 -22.65 -10.35 -36.49
CA ASN A 314 -21.42 -9.56 -36.58
C ASN A 314 -20.88 -9.14 -35.21
N ASP A 315 -21.54 -9.50 -34.11
CA ASP A 315 -21.11 -9.07 -32.79
C ASP A 315 -19.78 -9.75 -32.42
N PRO A 316 -19.03 -9.18 -31.47
CA PRO A 316 -17.77 -9.78 -31.02
C PRO A 316 -18.00 -11.11 -30.30
N TYR A 317 -19.18 -11.29 -29.71
CA TYR A 317 -19.64 -12.50 -29.01
C TYR A 317 -21.16 -12.67 -29.17
N ILE A 318 -21.64 -13.91 -29.16
CA ILE A 318 -23.08 -14.22 -29.26
C ILE A 318 -23.63 -14.57 -27.87
N VAL A 319 -24.66 -13.84 -27.45
CA VAL A 319 -25.43 -14.10 -26.23
C VAL A 319 -26.60 -15.04 -26.56
N GLY A 320 -26.74 -16.11 -25.78
CA GLY A 320 -27.89 -17.01 -25.87
C GLY A 320 -27.65 -18.36 -25.18
N ASP A 321 -28.68 -19.21 -25.15
CA ASP A 321 -28.61 -20.53 -24.50
C ASP A 321 -28.35 -21.67 -25.54
N GLY A 322 -27.96 -21.32 -26.77
CA GLY A 322 -27.80 -22.25 -27.89
C GLY A 322 -26.36 -22.74 -28.06
N GLU A 323 -26.16 -23.74 -28.93
CA GLU A 323 -24.83 -24.31 -29.23
C GLU A 323 -23.86 -23.28 -29.87
N MET A 324 -24.40 -22.27 -30.54
CA MET A 324 -23.64 -21.20 -31.19
C MET A 324 -23.38 -20.00 -30.29
N SER A 325 -23.79 -20.05 -29.02
CA SER A 325 -23.65 -18.96 -28.07
C SER A 325 -22.31 -19.03 -27.35
N ASP A 326 -21.62 -17.88 -27.28
CA ASP A 326 -20.36 -17.74 -26.54
C ASP A 326 -20.62 -17.57 -25.03
N VAL A 327 -21.76 -16.97 -24.68
CA VAL A 327 -22.16 -16.71 -23.29
C VAL A 327 -23.67 -16.81 -23.13
N SER A 328 -24.12 -17.34 -21.98
CA SER A 328 -25.55 -17.49 -21.71
C SER A 328 -26.19 -16.18 -21.22
N ALA A 329 -27.45 -15.97 -21.59
CA ALA A 329 -28.22 -14.83 -21.06
C ALA A 329 -28.36 -14.91 -19.53
N LYS A 330 -28.33 -16.14 -18.98
CA LYS A 330 -28.35 -16.37 -17.53
C LYS A 330 -27.07 -15.90 -16.85
N ASP A 331 -25.90 -16.06 -17.48
CA ASP A 331 -24.65 -15.60 -16.91
C ASP A 331 -24.55 -14.08 -16.94
N PHE A 332 -25.07 -13.43 -17.98
CA PHE A 332 -25.24 -11.97 -17.99
C PHE A 332 -26.18 -11.49 -16.89
N GLN A 333 -27.32 -12.17 -16.67
CA GLN A 333 -28.21 -11.83 -15.57
C GLN A 333 -27.54 -12.03 -14.20
N LYS A 334 -26.80 -13.12 -13.99
CA LYS A 334 -26.02 -13.31 -12.75
C LYS A 334 -24.99 -12.22 -12.53
N ALA A 335 -24.33 -11.73 -13.59
CA ALA A 335 -23.39 -10.63 -13.50
C ALA A 335 -24.10 -9.32 -13.09
N ILE A 336 -25.26 -9.02 -13.67
CA ILE A 336 -26.12 -7.89 -13.25
C ILE A 336 -26.53 -8.04 -11.78
N ASP A 337 -27.01 -9.21 -11.38
CA ASP A 337 -27.44 -9.46 -10.00
C ASP A 337 -26.27 -9.32 -9.00
N SER A 338 -25.05 -9.70 -9.42
CA SER A 338 -23.83 -9.54 -8.63
C SER A 338 -23.38 -8.09 -8.52
N LEU A 339 -23.64 -7.27 -9.54
CA LEU A 339 -23.34 -5.85 -9.54
C LEU A 339 -24.18 -5.07 -8.52
N GLU A 340 -25.43 -5.50 -8.27
CA GLU A 340 -26.28 -4.91 -7.24
C GLU A 340 -25.68 -5.08 -5.84
N TYR A 341 -24.98 -6.19 -5.56
CA TYR A 341 -24.24 -6.37 -4.31
C TYR A 341 -23.18 -5.27 -4.11
N TYR A 342 -22.38 -4.97 -5.14
CA TYR A 342 -21.38 -3.89 -5.06
C TYR A 342 -22.04 -2.52 -4.94
N ARG A 343 -23.16 -2.29 -5.64
CA ARG A 343 -23.95 -1.06 -5.53
C ARG A 343 -24.47 -0.83 -4.11
N LEU A 344 -24.94 -1.89 -3.44
CA LEU A 344 -25.33 -1.82 -2.03
C LEU A 344 -24.14 -1.42 -1.14
N GLY A 345 -22.94 -1.94 -1.42
CA GLY A 345 -21.71 -1.56 -0.71
C GLY A 345 -21.37 -0.07 -0.83
N LEU A 346 -21.69 0.53 -1.98
CA LEU A 346 -21.51 1.96 -2.25
C LEU A 346 -22.63 2.86 -1.68
N ARG A 347 -23.74 2.29 -1.18
CA ARG A 347 -24.91 3.07 -0.72
C ARG A 347 -25.21 2.84 0.76
N THR A 348 -25.35 1.59 1.16
CA THR A 348 -25.83 1.19 2.49
C THR A 348 -24.82 0.34 3.26
N GLY A 349 -23.79 -0.17 2.58
CA GLY A 349 -22.80 -1.10 3.12
C GLY A 349 -23.12 -2.56 2.82
N VAL A 350 -22.08 -3.40 2.83
CA VAL A 350 -22.14 -4.84 2.55
C VAL A 350 -21.60 -5.63 3.73
N GLU A 351 -22.22 -6.77 4.03
CA GLU A 351 -21.70 -7.70 5.03
C GLU A 351 -20.60 -8.56 4.41
N VAL A 352 -19.39 -8.43 4.95
CA VAL A 352 -18.24 -9.27 4.65
C VAL A 352 -18.11 -10.31 5.76
N THR A 353 -17.96 -11.57 5.38
CA THR A 353 -17.63 -12.65 6.31
C THR A 353 -16.13 -12.87 6.27
N LEU A 354 -15.48 -12.75 7.43
CA LEU A 354 -14.06 -13.00 7.63
C LEU A 354 -13.76 -14.51 7.65
N PRO A 355 -12.49 -14.94 7.49
CA PRO A 355 -12.13 -16.35 7.36
C PRO A 355 -12.71 -17.28 8.43
N ARG A 356 -12.76 -16.85 9.70
CA ARG A 356 -13.30 -17.65 10.81
C ARG A 356 -14.78 -17.41 11.09
N GLY A 357 -15.48 -16.74 10.17
CA GLY A 357 -16.93 -16.60 10.17
C GLY A 357 -17.45 -15.33 10.83
N SER A 358 -16.57 -14.46 11.37
CA SER A 358 -17.00 -13.16 11.89
C SER A 358 -17.60 -12.30 10.78
N LYS A 359 -18.66 -11.56 11.11
CA LYS A 359 -19.40 -10.73 10.14
C LYS A 359 -19.22 -9.25 10.42
N ILE A 360 -18.68 -8.54 9.43
CA ILE A 360 -18.48 -7.10 9.45
C ILE A 360 -19.28 -6.45 8.33
N THR A 361 -20.04 -5.42 8.66
CA THR A 361 -20.62 -4.56 7.62
C THR A 361 -19.61 -3.48 7.27
N VAL A 362 -19.33 -3.30 5.98
CA VAL A 362 -18.42 -2.28 5.45
C VAL A 362 -19.20 -1.33 4.55
N ASN A 363 -19.18 -0.04 4.86
CA ASN A 363 -19.73 1.02 4.02
C ASN A 363 -18.59 1.78 3.33
N ILE A 364 -18.33 1.43 2.07
CA ILE A 364 -17.23 1.98 1.29
C ILE A 364 -17.45 3.47 1.01
N ALA A 365 -18.69 3.94 0.89
CA ALA A 365 -18.95 5.36 0.66
C ALA A 365 -18.51 6.24 1.83
N LYS A 366 -18.60 5.74 3.07
CA LYS A 366 -18.12 6.46 4.26
C LYS A 366 -16.61 6.65 4.27
N PHE A 367 -15.85 5.75 3.63
CA PHE A 367 -14.41 5.92 3.49
C PHE A 367 -14.08 7.18 2.67
N PHE A 368 -14.86 7.45 1.63
CA PHE A 368 -14.71 8.66 0.82
C PHE A 368 -15.26 9.93 1.48
N GLU A 369 -15.88 9.84 2.66
CA GLU A 369 -16.23 11.00 3.49
C GLU A 369 -15.06 11.44 4.40
N ILE A 370 -14.08 10.56 4.64
CA ILE A 370 -12.88 10.85 5.43
C ILE A 370 -11.94 11.73 4.60
N THR A 371 -11.88 13.02 4.92
CA THR A 371 -11.05 13.99 4.19
C THR A 371 -9.96 14.66 5.03
N ASP A 372 -10.05 14.57 6.36
CA ASP A 372 -9.14 15.27 7.27
C ASP A 372 -8.08 14.33 7.87
N GLY A 373 -7.89 13.16 7.24
CA GLY A 373 -6.89 12.16 7.61
C GLY A 373 -7.45 11.00 8.44
N PHE A 374 -6.67 9.92 8.57
CA PHE A 374 -7.05 8.78 9.42
C PHE A 374 -6.65 8.98 10.90
N GLN A 375 -5.82 9.97 11.19
CA GLN A 375 -5.27 10.26 12.52
C GLN A 375 -6.37 10.54 13.55
N ASP A 376 -7.53 11.04 13.10
CA ASP A 376 -8.69 11.26 13.96
C ASP A 376 -9.33 9.98 14.49
N TYR A 377 -9.06 8.83 13.86
CA TYR A 377 -9.62 7.52 14.20
C TYR A 377 -8.62 6.58 14.87
N LEU A 378 -7.35 6.98 15.00
CA LEU A 378 -6.36 6.22 15.77
C LEU A 378 -6.77 6.14 17.25
N PRO A 379 -6.39 5.09 17.98
CA PRO A 379 -6.57 5.05 19.43
C PRO A 379 -6.02 6.30 20.10
N TYR A 380 -6.61 6.72 21.22
CA TYR A 380 -6.05 7.79 22.02
C TYR A 380 -4.65 7.40 22.51
N HIS A 381 -3.64 8.17 22.14
CA HIS A 381 -2.24 7.87 22.43
C HIS A 381 -1.44 9.14 22.75
N HIS A 382 -0.29 8.95 23.35
CA HIS A 382 0.72 9.98 23.59
C HIS A 382 2.10 9.43 23.24
N ILE A 383 2.84 10.15 22.40
CA ILE A 383 4.23 9.83 22.07
C ILE A 383 5.11 10.53 23.09
N ASN A 384 5.90 9.75 23.82
CA ASN A 384 6.79 10.25 24.84
C ASN A 384 7.94 11.05 24.22
N GLN A 385 8.48 11.99 24.98
CA GLN A 385 9.70 12.67 24.58
C GLN A 385 10.87 11.69 24.62
N ALA A 386 11.84 11.85 23.72
CA ALA A 386 12.96 10.91 23.60
C ALA A 386 13.82 10.72 24.86
N SER A 387 13.77 11.67 25.80
CA SER A 387 14.39 11.53 27.13
C SER A 387 13.69 10.52 28.06
N GLU A 388 12.57 9.94 27.65
CA GLU A 388 11.75 9.02 28.44
C GLU A 388 11.71 7.60 27.88
N TRP A 389 12.14 7.37 26.63
CA TRP A 389 12.01 6.07 25.97
C TRP A 389 12.76 4.94 26.67
N TYR A 390 13.95 5.21 27.20
CA TYR A 390 14.73 4.20 27.91
C TYR A 390 14.43 4.16 29.42
N LYS A 391 13.40 4.87 29.88
CA LYS A 391 12.97 4.81 31.28
C LYS A 391 11.94 3.70 31.45
N PRO A 392 12.08 2.85 32.48
CA PRO A 392 11.08 1.85 32.81
C PRO A 392 9.80 2.52 33.34
N ASP A 393 8.65 2.05 32.90
CA ASP A 393 7.35 2.62 33.26
C ASP A 393 6.34 1.55 33.70
N GLU A 394 6.10 0.53 32.87
CA GLU A 394 5.24 -0.64 33.18
C GLU A 394 5.88 -1.94 32.65
N GLY A 395 5.43 -3.10 33.15
CA GLY A 395 5.92 -4.41 32.66
C GLY A 395 7.29 -4.82 33.18
N TYR A 396 7.67 -4.38 34.39
CA TYR A 396 8.96 -4.68 35.00
C TYR A 396 8.84 -4.97 36.51
N ASP A 397 9.88 -5.55 37.09
CA ASP A 397 10.07 -5.65 38.55
C ASP A 397 11.46 -5.18 38.96
N TRP A 398 11.66 -5.03 40.27
CA TRP A 398 12.94 -4.71 40.89
C TRP A 398 13.70 -5.99 41.25
N ALA A 399 14.64 -6.41 40.40
CA ALA A 399 15.44 -7.61 40.61
C ALA A 399 16.88 -7.26 41.05
N ASN A 400 17.55 -8.17 41.75
CA ASN A 400 18.97 -8.04 42.08
C ASN A 400 19.90 -8.53 40.95
N ILE A 401 19.40 -8.52 39.71
CA ILE A 401 20.05 -9.05 38.51
C ILE A 401 20.30 -7.88 37.56
N LEU A 402 21.57 -7.67 37.18
CA LEU A 402 22.00 -6.56 36.31
C LEU A 402 22.04 -6.95 34.82
N PHE A 403 21.84 -8.23 34.48
CA PHE A 403 21.94 -8.78 33.12
C PHE A 403 20.57 -9.29 32.61
N TYR A 404 20.51 -9.75 31.35
CA TYR A 404 19.28 -10.07 30.60
C TYR A 404 18.48 -8.83 30.19
N THR A 405 17.34 -8.57 30.84
CA THR A 405 16.34 -7.57 30.42
C THR A 405 16.37 -6.33 31.31
N SER A 406 17.56 -5.97 31.79
CA SER A 406 17.78 -4.89 32.74
C SER A 406 17.86 -3.54 32.03
N TYR A 407 16.97 -2.61 32.40
CA TYR A 407 16.98 -1.24 31.87
C TYR A 407 18.27 -0.45 32.20
N ALA A 408 19.10 -0.95 33.12
CA ALA A 408 20.39 -0.34 33.43
C ALA A 408 21.42 -0.45 32.29
N GLU A 409 21.25 -1.39 31.35
CA GLU A 409 22.15 -1.58 30.21
C GLU A 409 22.30 -0.32 29.36
N HIS A 410 21.17 0.29 28.99
CA HIS A 410 21.18 1.49 28.17
C HIS A 410 21.90 2.67 28.86
N GLU A 411 21.63 2.89 30.16
CA GLU A 411 22.29 3.98 30.90
C GLU A 411 23.81 3.77 31.01
N LEU A 412 24.25 2.51 31.14
CA LEU A 412 25.66 2.15 31.11
C LEU A 412 26.27 2.37 29.72
N GLY A 413 25.61 1.91 28.66
CA GLY A 413 26.04 2.11 27.27
C GLY A 413 26.22 3.59 26.92
N VAL A 414 25.22 4.43 27.25
CA VAL A 414 25.31 5.90 27.06
C VAL A 414 26.50 6.49 27.81
N ALA A 415 26.72 6.09 29.06
CA ALA A 415 27.82 6.63 29.87
C ALA A 415 29.20 6.22 29.31
N ILE A 416 29.34 4.95 28.90
CA ILE A 416 30.57 4.40 28.31
C ILE A 416 30.88 5.11 27.00
N LYS A 417 29.90 5.19 26.10
CA LYS A 417 30.05 5.86 24.81
C LYS A 417 30.47 7.33 24.96
N ASN A 418 29.86 8.04 25.91
CA ASN A 418 30.23 9.42 26.21
C ASN A 418 31.66 9.56 26.75
N GLU A 419 32.17 8.56 27.47
CA GLU A 419 33.57 8.51 27.91
C GLU A 419 34.50 8.27 26.71
N LEU A 420 34.19 7.28 25.86
CA LEU A 420 34.96 6.95 24.67
C LEU A 420 35.08 8.14 23.71
N LYS A 421 33.98 8.85 23.47
CA LYS A 421 33.93 10.06 22.62
C LYS A 421 34.85 11.20 23.08
N LYS A 422 35.35 11.19 24.33
CA LYS A 422 36.37 12.15 24.79
C LYS A 422 37.75 11.88 24.19
N SER A 423 37.99 10.66 23.71
CA SER A 423 39.30 10.16 23.29
C SER A 423 39.36 9.68 21.84
N MET A 424 38.23 9.32 21.24
CA MET A 424 38.14 8.81 19.87
C MET A 424 36.87 9.27 19.16
N THR A 425 36.91 9.25 17.82
CA THR A 425 35.73 9.45 16.98
C THR A 425 35.13 8.08 16.66
N ILE A 426 33.93 7.85 17.19
CA ILE A 426 33.18 6.60 17.02
C ILE A 426 32.26 6.74 15.80
N THR A 427 32.28 5.75 14.92
CA THR A 427 31.36 5.65 13.79
C THR A 427 30.18 4.72 14.09
N ASP A 428 30.40 3.68 14.89
CA ASP A 428 29.34 2.79 15.39
C ASP A 428 29.69 2.27 16.80
N PHE A 429 28.66 2.00 17.62
CA PHE A 429 28.81 1.52 18.99
C PHE A 429 27.60 0.71 19.45
N GLU A 430 27.87 -0.52 19.86
CA GLU A 430 26.90 -1.41 20.49
C GLU A 430 27.46 -1.88 21.83
N ALA A 431 26.63 -1.97 22.87
CA ALA A 431 27.09 -2.51 24.14
C ALA A 431 25.99 -3.27 24.89
N TRP A 432 26.35 -4.40 25.46
CA TRP A 432 25.38 -5.31 26.10
C TRP A 432 25.96 -5.94 27.38
N ILE A 433 25.07 -6.29 28.30
CA ILE A 433 25.43 -6.97 29.54
C ILE A 433 25.26 -8.47 29.35
N SER A 434 26.38 -9.18 29.31
CA SER A 434 26.41 -10.64 29.25
C SER A 434 26.52 -11.26 30.65
N SER A 435 25.89 -12.42 30.81
CA SER A 435 26.22 -13.37 31.88
C SER A 435 27.42 -14.21 31.44
N PRO A 436 28.37 -14.55 32.33
CA PRO A 436 29.39 -15.53 32.03
C PRO A 436 28.75 -16.93 31.88
N TYR A 437 28.29 -17.24 30.67
CA TYR A 437 27.99 -18.60 30.24
C TYR A 437 29.27 -19.43 30.44
N TYR A 438 29.18 -20.57 31.14
CA TYR A 438 30.27 -21.55 31.42
C TYR A 438 31.10 -21.41 32.70
N SER A 439 30.51 -21.11 33.86
CA SER A 439 31.08 -21.65 35.11
C SER A 439 30.03 -22.42 35.90
N SER A 440 30.27 -23.71 36.09
CA SER A 440 29.46 -24.68 36.85
C SER A 440 29.33 -24.37 38.36
N ASP A 441 29.67 -23.15 38.78
CA ASP A 441 29.50 -22.62 40.13
C ASP A 441 28.51 -21.44 40.07
N GLU A 442 27.23 -21.75 40.04
CA GLU A 442 26.07 -20.83 39.91
C GLU A 442 25.92 -19.79 41.05
N SER A 443 26.93 -19.59 41.90
CA SER A 443 26.77 -18.78 43.12
C SER A 443 27.36 -17.36 43.06
N ASN A 444 28.12 -16.99 42.03
CA ASN A 444 28.75 -15.66 41.91
C ASN A 444 29.10 -15.28 40.45
N ALA A 445 28.19 -15.49 39.49
CA ALA A 445 28.39 -15.01 38.12
C ALA A 445 28.38 -13.47 38.10
N SER A 446 29.57 -12.84 38.05
CA SER A 446 29.70 -11.39 37.89
C SER A 446 29.28 -10.99 36.48
N ALA A 447 28.27 -10.13 36.36
CA ALA A 447 27.85 -9.57 35.08
C ALA A 447 29.03 -8.91 34.35
N ARG A 448 29.05 -8.99 33.02
CA ARG A 448 30.07 -8.38 32.16
C ARG A 448 29.41 -7.40 31.20
N MET A 449 29.97 -6.21 31.05
CA MET A 449 29.59 -5.30 29.97
C MET A 449 30.54 -5.53 28.81
N CYS A 450 30.01 -5.93 27.67
CA CYS A 450 30.75 -6.08 26.42
C CYS A 450 30.31 -4.99 25.44
N MET A 451 31.20 -4.64 24.51
CA MET A 451 30.94 -3.60 23.53
C MET A 451 31.70 -3.83 22.23
N ASP A 452 31.05 -3.48 21.14
CA ASP A 452 31.62 -3.31 19.82
C ASP A 452 31.83 -1.82 19.58
N ILE A 453 33.03 -1.45 19.14
CA ILE A 453 33.42 -0.07 18.90
C ILE A 453 34.00 0.02 17.50
N GLU A 454 33.32 0.75 16.62
CA GLU A 454 33.85 1.07 15.29
C GLU A 454 34.36 2.50 15.24
N THR A 455 35.49 2.66 14.56
CA THR A 455 36.04 3.94 14.14
C THR A 455 36.20 3.93 12.63
N ALA A 456 36.54 5.07 12.03
CA ALA A 456 36.76 5.16 10.58
C ALA A 456 37.84 4.17 10.05
N ASP A 457 38.76 3.72 10.91
CA ASP A 457 39.94 2.95 10.52
C ASP A 457 40.02 1.55 11.16
N ASP A 458 39.19 1.24 12.16
CA ASP A 458 39.33 0.00 12.96
C ASP A 458 38.04 -0.42 13.67
N TYR A 459 37.93 -1.72 13.98
CA TYR A 459 36.89 -2.33 14.80
C TYR A 459 37.53 -2.90 16.07
N SER A 460 36.90 -2.69 17.22
CA SER A 460 37.37 -3.17 18.51
C SER A 460 36.25 -3.77 19.34
N TYR A 461 36.47 -4.99 19.82
CA TYR A 461 35.61 -5.64 20.80
C TYR A 461 36.25 -5.53 22.20
N LYS A 462 35.47 -5.16 23.23
CA LYS A 462 35.97 -5.03 24.60
C LYS A 462 34.95 -5.48 25.64
N CYS A 463 35.40 -6.15 26.70
CA CYS A 463 34.54 -6.49 27.84
C CYS A 463 35.15 -6.09 29.19
N PHE A 464 34.29 -5.73 30.15
CA PHE A 464 34.63 -5.41 31.53
C PHE A 464 33.77 -6.21 32.51
N ASN A 465 34.37 -6.72 33.59
CA ASN A 465 33.63 -7.24 34.73
C ASN A 465 32.99 -6.07 35.50
N LEU A 466 31.73 -6.25 35.89
CA LEU A 466 30.95 -5.25 36.60
C LEU A 466 30.93 -5.51 38.11
N ALA A 467 31.21 -4.47 38.88
CA ALA A 467 31.02 -4.45 40.33
C ALA A 467 30.00 -3.39 40.71
N VAL A 468 28.96 -3.76 41.45
CA VAL A 468 27.90 -2.83 41.87
C VAL A 468 28.00 -2.54 43.36
N ASN A 469 27.98 -1.26 43.71
CA ASN A 469 27.85 -0.80 45.08
C ASN A 469 26.91 0.40 45.15
N ASN A 470 25.79 0.27 45.85
CA ASN A 470 24.79 1.33 46.03
C ASN A 470 24.39 2.01 44.71
N CYS A 471 24.05 1.23 43.68
CA CYS A 471 23.73 1.70 42.32
C CYS A 471 24.87 2.41 41.59
N THR A 472 26.11 2.31 42.07
CA THR A 472 27.30 2.70 41.32
C THR A 472 27.94 1.47 40.73
N VAL A 473 28.05 1.44 39.41
CA VAL A 473 28.70 0.36 38.64
C VAL A 473 30.14 0.75 38.37
N SER A 474 31.08 -0.12 38.72
CA SER A 474 32.51 0.03 38.45
C SER A 474 32.97 -1.05 37.48
N PHE A 475 33.92 -0.70 36.62
CA PHE A 475 34.43 -1.55 35.55
C PHE A 475 35.82 -2.06 35.91
N THR A 476 36.04 -3.35 35.74
CA THR A 476 37.36 -3.98 35.94
C THR A 476 37.70 -4.83 34.73
N GLU A 477 38.93 -4.72 34.23
CA GLU A 477 39.38 -5.57 33.14
C GLU A 477 39.38 -7.04 33.59
N PRO A 478 38.91 -7.98 32.76
CA PRO A 478 38.98 -9.40 33.06
C PRO A 478 40.44 -9.85 33.18
N GLU A 479 40.73 -10.76 34.12
CA GLU A 479 42.07 -11.33 34.26
C GLU A 479 42.47 -12.05 32.95
N GLN A 480 43.61 -11.66 32.38
CA GLN A 480 44.19 -12.30 31.19
C GLN A 480 44.27 -13.82 31.41
N GLY A 481 43.51 -14.58 30.63
CA GLY A 481 43.52 -16.05 30.65
C GLY A 481 42.19 -16.72 31.03
N SER A 482 41.15 -15.97 31.39
CA SER A 482 39.82 -16.54 31.68
C SER A 482 38.92 -16.63 30.44
N GLY A 483 39.23 -17.59 29.56
CA GLY A 483 38.25 -18.24 28.68
C GLY A 483 37.78 -17.50 27.43
N TYR A 484 38.38 -17.87 26.30
CA TYR A 484 37.75 -18.01 24.98
C TYR A 484 36.57 -17.09 24.66
N TYR A 485 36.85 -15.86 24.22
CA TYR A 485 36.07 -15.24 23.15
C TYR A 485 37.05 -14.64 22.15
N TYR A 486 36.90 -15.02 20.88
CA TYR A 486 37.64 -14.45 19.76
C TYR A 486 37.30 -12.96 19.69
N GLY A 487 38.24 -12.06 19.98
CA GLY A 487 38.11 -10.67 19.53
C GLY A 487 38.54 -9.55 20.46
N ASP A 488 38.87 -9.77 21.75
CA ASP A 488 39.27 -8.65 22.62
C ASP A 488 40.52 -7.97 22.06
N THR A 489 40.38 -6.74 21.54
CA THR A 489 41.47 -6.00 20.91
C THR A 489 42.32 -5.27 21.96
N ASP A 490 43.56 -4.91 21.58
CA ASP A 490 44.51 -4.18 22.44
C ASP A 490 44.10 -2.71 22.72
N LEU A 491 42.80 -2.41 22.69
CA LEU A 491 42.25 -1.10 23.00
C LEU A 491 42.31 -0.87 24.52
N SER A 492 43.25 -0.02 24.94
CA SER A 492 43.41 0.37 26.35
C SER A 492 42.46 1.52 26.69
N ILE A 493 41.40 1.20 27.44
CA ILE A 493 40.39 2.16 27.90
C ILE A 493 40.24 2.05 29.41
N THR A 494 40.20 3.19 30.10
CA THR A 494 39.79 3.24 31.51
C THR A 494 38.43 3.90 31.62
N LEU A 495 37.42 3.12 32.05
CA LEU A 495 36.06 3.62 32.26
C LEU A 495 35.88 4.14 33.68
N SER A 496 35.24 5.32 33.80
CA SER A 496 34.86 5.88 35.09
C SER A 496 33.65 5.13 35.67
N PRO A 497 33.53 4.98 37.00
CA PRO A 497 32.33 4.41 37.60
C PRO A 497 31.07 5.20 37.22
N VAL A 498 29.99 4.48 36.91
CA VAL A 498 28.71 5.07 36.50
C VAL A 498 27.72 4.96 37.66
N LYS A 499 27.16 6.11 38.07
CA LYS A 499 26.08 6.16 39.04
C LYS A 499 24.75 6.07 38.30
N LEU A 500 24.06 4.94 38.44
CA LEU A 500 22.75 4.73 37.83
C LEU A 500 21.69 5.64 38.45
N SER A 501 20.76 6.10 37.60
CA SER A 501 19.61 6.88 37.99
C SER A 501 18.65 6.09 38.89
N SER A 502 17.84 6.82 39.66
CA SER A 502 16.82 6.21 40.53
C SER A 502 15.68 5.53 39.74
N GLU A 503 15.56 5.82 38.44
CA GLU A 503 14.55 5.19 37.58
C GLU A 503 14.94 3.74 37.26
N VAL A 504 16.23 3.44 37.11
CA VAL A 504 16.72 2.10 36.74
C VAL A 504 17.38 1.33 37.89
N CYS A 505 17.76 2.01 38.98
CA CYS A 505 18.36 1.36 40.15
C CYS A 505 17.92 1.99 41.48
N LYS A 506 17.57 1.14 42.45
CA LYS A 506 17.33 1.53 43.85
C LYS A 506 18.13 0.67 44.82
N VAL A 507 18.30 1.16 46.04
CA VAL A 507 18.91 0.37 47.13
C VAL A 507 17.82 0.02 48.14
N GLU A 508 17.61 -1.27 48.36
CA GLU A 508 16.63 -1.79 49.31
C GLU A 508 17.32 -2.80 50.23
N ASN A 509 17.24 -2.58 51.55
CA ASN A 509 17.91 -3.42 52.56
C ASN A 509 19.41 -3.63 52.32
N GLY A 510 20.10 -2.62 51.76
CA GLY A 510 21.53 -2.69 51.44
C GLY A 510 21.87 -3.45 50.16
N THR A 511 20.87 -3.94 49.42
CA THR A 511 21.02 -4.60 48.12
C THR A 511 20.63 -3.63 47.00
N SER A 512 21.44 -3.54 45.95
CA SER A 512 21.05 -2.84 44.73
C SER A 512 20.05 -3.68 43.93
N LEU A 513 18.90 -3.10 43.63
CA LEU A 513 17.87 -3.66 42.77
C LEU A 513 17.79 -2.82 41.50
N PHE A 514 17.58 -3.48 40.37
CA PHE A 514 17.48 -2.87 39.04
C PHE A 514 16.08 -3.09 38.48
N ALA A 515 15.62 -2.13 37.68
CA ALA A 515 14.40 -2.31 36.91
C ALA A 515 14.69 -3.34 35.80
N THR A 516 13.99 -4.47 35.86
CA THR A 516 14.17 -5.59 34.94
C THR A 516 12.82 -5.94 34.33
N ALA A 517 12.73 -5.86 33.00
CA ALA A 517 11.50 -6.19 32.28
C ALA A 517 11.12 -7.66 32.45
N TYR A 518 9.82 -7.96 32.44
CA TYR A 518 9.35 -9.34 32.60
C TYR A 518 9.81 -10.26 31.47
N GLN A 519 9.89 -9.75 30.24
CA GLN A 519 10.22 -10.57 29.07
C GLN A 519 11.25 -9.92 28.14
N HIS A 520 10.97 -8.72 27.64
CA HIS A 520 11.81 -8.02 26.68
C HIS A 520 12.07 -6.58 27.13
N GLN A 521 13.30 -6.11 26.98
CA GLN A 521 13.59 -4.70 27.23
C GLN A 521 13.03 -3.86 26.08
N THR A 522 11.78 -3.47 26.21
CA THR A 522 11.07 -2.60 25.25
C THR A 522 11.28 -1.13 25.59
N GLU A 523 11.38 -0.29 24.58
CA GLU A 523 11.44 1.17 24.73
C GLU A 523 10.04 1.77 24.96
N ASN A 524 9.95 2.75 25.87
CA ASN A 524 8.72 3.48 26.19
C ASN A 524 8.45 4.60 25.18
N PHE A 525 8.32 4.27 23.89
CA PHE A 525 8.09 5.28 22.84
C PHE A 525 6.77 6.02 22.99
N PHE A 526 5.72 5.32 23.40
CA PHE A 526 4.39 5.88 23.54
C PHE A 526 3.54 5.09 24.54
N TYR A 527 2.42 5.69 24.93
CA TYR A 527 1.39 5.03 25.73
C TYR A 527 -0.01 5.34 25.22
N PHE A 528 -0.95 4.44 25.49
CA PHE A 528 -2.37 4.65 25.24
C PHE A 528 -3.00 5.46 26.35
N THR A 529 -4.06 6.19 26.00
CA THR A 529 -4.83 7.02 26.92
C THR A 529 -6.32 6.75 26.81
N ASP A 530 -7.08 7.23 27.79
CA ASP A 530 -8.52 7.38 27.65
C ASP A 530 -8.87 8.73 27.00
N ALA A 531 -10.18 8.97 26.79
CA ALA A 531 -10.68 10.21 26.19
C ALA A 531 -10.37 11.48 27.03
N SER A 532 -10.00 11.33 28.31
CA SER A 532 -9.58 12.45 29.18
C SER A 532 -8.06 12.71 29.11
N GLY A 533 -7.32 11.89 28.35
CA GLY A 533 -5.87 11.93 28.27
C GLY A 533 -5.16 11.21 29.42
N LYS A 534 -5.89 10.47 30.25
CA LYS A 534 -5.27 9.68 31.33
C LYS A 534 -4.64 8.43 30.72
N LYS A 535 -3.38 8.16 31.05
CA LYS A 535 -2.65 6.95 30.65
C LYS A 535 -3.45 5.69 31.05
N THR A 536 -3.59 4.76 30.11
CA THR A 536 -4.20 3.45 30.31
C THR A 536 -3.16 2.34 30.39
N ILE A 537 -2.23 2.29 29.42
CA ILE A 537 -1.10 1.35 29.39
C ILE A 537 0.02 1.90 28.49
N SER A 538 1.28 1.68 28.83
CA SER A 538 2.43 1.96 27.95
C SER A 538 2.72 0.82 26.98
N MET A 539 3.51 1.10 25.94
CA MET A 539 4.01 0.07 25.03
C MET A 539 4.79 -1.01 25.78
N GLN A 540 5.62 -0.61 26.74
CA GLN A 540 6.35 -1.53 27.62
C GLN A 540 5.40 -2.43 28.41
N GLY A 541 4.33 -1.86 28.98
CA GLY A 541 3.34 -2.63 29.73
C GLY A 541 2.62 -3.65 28.86
N LEU A 542 2.36 -3.34 27.59
CA LEU A 542 1.73 -4.26 26.64
C LEU A 542 2.65 -5.39 26.20
N GLU A 543 3.87 -5.07 25.77
CA GLU A 543 4.82 -6.07 25.23
C GLU A 543 5.39 -6.99 26.31
N ASN A 544 5.56 -6.50 27.54
CA ASN A 544 6.08 -7.31 28.64
C ASN A 544 5.01 -8.10 29.39
N GLY A 545 3.75 -8.04 28.97
CA GLY A 545 2.65 -8.71 29.65
C GLY A 545 2.45 -8.24 31.09
N HIS A 546 1.83 -9.10 31.90
CA HIS A 546 1.51 -8.81 33.29
C HIS A 546 1.56 -10.06 34.17
N ILE A 547 1.71 -9.86 35.49
CA ILE A 547 1.79 -10.96 36.44
C ILE A 547 0.41 -11.31 37.00
N VAL A 548 -0.01 -12.56 36.82
CA VAL A 548 -1.23 -13.13 37.44
C VAL A 548 -0.83 -14.35 38.25
N ASN A 549 -1.16 -14.36 39.54
CA ASN A 549 -0.80 -15.46 40.46
C ASN A 549 0.68 -15.85 40.49
N GLY A 550 1.58 -14.90 40.17
CA GLY A 550 3.03 -15.14 40.14
C GLY A 550 3.56 -15.67 38.81
N GLU A 551 2.70 -15.82 37.80
CA GLU A 551 3.07 -16.23 36.45
C GLU A 551 2.94 -15.04 35.49
N LEU A 552 3.85 -14.97 34.53
CA LEU A 552 3.79 -14.01 33.43
C LEU A 552 2.71 -14.46 32.44
N VAL A 553 1.81 -13.54 32.10
CA VAL A 553 0.69 -13.76 31.19
C VAL A 553 0.59 -12.60 30.19
N ASP A 554 0.41 -12.93 28.92
CA ASP A 554 0.18 -11.96 27.86
C ASP A 554 -1.26 -11.43 27.89
N TYR A 555 -1.47 -10.25 27.34
CA TYR A 555 -2.82 -9.70 27.21
C TYR A 555 -3.59 -10.41 26.10
N THR A 556 -4.77 -10.95 26.43
CA THR A 556 -5.70 -11.43 25.41
C THR A 556 -6.27 -10.25 24.61
N PRO A 557 -6.71 -10.45 23.35
CA PRO A 557 -7.34 -9.38 22.57
C PRO A 557 -8.53 -8.71 23.29
N ARG A 558 -9.30 -9.47 24.07
CA ARG A 558 -10.43 -8.92 24.85
C ARG A 558 -9.96 -8.02 26.01
N GLU A 559 -8.79 -8.26 26.56
CA GLU A 559 -8.19 -7.42 27.59
C GLU A 559 -7.60 -6.15 27.02
N LEU A 560 -7.02 -6.21 25.82
CA LEU A 560 -6.52 -5.02 25.11
C LEU A 560 -7.60 -3.95 24.96
N GLY A 561 -8.86 -4.34 24.77
CA GLY A 561 -9.98 -3.41 24.69
C GLY A 561 -10.29 -2.59 25.94
N LYS A 562 -9.70 -2.94 27.09
CA LYS A 562 -9.78 -2.12 28.31
C LYS A 562 -8.75 -0.99 28.31
N PHE A 563 -7.69 -1.10 27.50
CA PHE A 563 -6.57 -0.17 27.49
C PHE A 563 -6.47 0.64 26.20
N ILE A 564 -6.80 0.04 25.07
CA ILE A 564 -6.74 0.66 23.74
C ILE A 564 -8.12 1.19 23.37
N ILE A 565 -8.29 2.50 23.54
CA ILE A 565 -9.59 3.17 23.40
C ILE A 565 -9.58 4.02 22.14
N PHE A 566 -10.56 3.78 21.27
CA PHE A 566 -10.73 4.54 20.03
C PHE A 566 -11.68 5.74 20.25
N PRO A 567 -11.38 6.91 19.65
CA PRO A 567 -12.31 8.04 19.61
C PRO A 567 -13.59 7.70 18.84
N ASP A 568 -13.45 6.97 17.74
CA ASP A 568 -14.56 6.43 16.95
C ASP A 568 -14.14 5.10 16.30
N ILE A 569 -14.59 4.00 16.88
CA ILE A 569 -14.28 2.65 16.40
C ILE A 569 -15.04 2.24 15.12
N THR A 570 -16.01 3.06 14.70
CA THR A 570 -16.69 2.87 13.42
C THR A 570 -15.89 3.44 12.24
N PHE A 571 -14.80 4.16 12.52
CA PHE A 571 -13.97 4.86 11.53
C PHE A 571 -14.83 5.77 10.63
N GLY A 572 -15.56 6.71 11.22
CA GLY A 572 -16.41 7.64 10.46
C GLY A 572 -17.64 6.97 9.84
N GLY A 573 -18.07 5.83 10.38
CA GLY A 573 -19.16 5.02 9.86
C GLY A 573 -18.77 4.08 8.71
N VAL A 574 -17.48 3.91 8.40
CA VAL A 574 -16.99 2.85 7.48
C VAL A 574 -17.39 1.47 7.98
N LEU A 575 -17.36 1.27 9.29
CA LEU A 575 -17.79 0.05 9.97
C LEU A 575 -19.09 0.33 10.75
N PRO A 576 -20.24 0.45 10.06
CA PRO A 576 -21.50 0.83 10.71
C PRO A 576 -21.88 -0.18 11.79
N GLY A 577 -22.25 0.34 12.97
CA GLY A 577 -22.65 -0.47 14.12
C GLY A 577 -21.50 -1.19 14.83
N MET A 578 -20.24 -0.90 14.49
CA MET A 578 -19.09 -1.40 15.24
C MET A 578 -19.07 -0.83 16.66
N THR A 579 -18.84 -1.69 17.65
CA THR A 579 -18.62 -1.31 19.05
C THR A 579 -17.25 -1.80 19.51
N ALA A 580 -16.73 -1.26 20.63
CA ALA A 580 -15.49 -1.74 21.23
C ALA A 580 -15.52 -3.24 21.49
N GLU A 581 -16.58 -3.73 22.15
CA GLU A 581 -16.78 -5.15 22.42
C GLU A 581 -16.78 -5.97 21.12
N LYS A 582 -17.57 -5.57 20.11
CA LYS A 582 -17.62 -6.29 18.83
C LYS A 582 -16.27 -6.31 18.12
N PHE A 583 -15.53 -5.20 18.11
CA PHE A 583 -14.23 -5.12 17.47
C PHE A 583 -13.23 -6.10 18.11
N TRP A 584 -13.08 -6.06 19.44
CA TRP A 584 -12.13 -6.92 20.14
C TRP A 584 -12.55 -8.39 20.13
N ASP A 585 -13.85 -8.68 20.10
CA ASP A 585 -14.37 -10.04 19.92
C ASP A 585 -14.04 -10.60 18.53
N ILE A 586 -14.12 -9.77 17.49
CA ILE A 586 -13.70 -10.15 16.15
C ILE A 586 -12.19 -10.39 16.12
N ILE A 587 -11.38 -9.48 16.67
CA ILE A 587 -9.92 -9.68 16.73
C ILE A 587 -9.62 -10.98 17.46
N ALA A 588 -10.22 -11.24 18.62
CA ALA A 588 -10.04 -12.49 19.35
C ALA A 588 -10.37 -13.72 18.50
N THR A 589 -11.52 -13.70 17.81
CA THR A 589 -11.97 -14.84 16.99
C THR A 589 -11.08 -15.08 15.78
N GLU A 590 -10.62 -14.02 15.13
CA GLU A 590 -9.85 -14.10 13.87
C GLU A 590 -8.33 -14.19 14.08
N SER A 591 -7.84 -13.96 15.31
CA SER A 591 -6.41 -14.07 15.68
C SER A 591 -6.06 -15.32 16.48
N GLU A 592 -7.05 -16.11 16.90
CA GLU A 592 -6.77 -17.48 17.35
C GLU A 592 -5.99 -18.18 16.22
N ASP A 593 -4.84 -18.76 16.52
CA ASP A 593 -4.06 -19.50 15.53
C ASP A 593 -4.83 -20.80 15.16
N ASP A 594 -4.62 -21.32 13.95
CA ASP A 594 -5.09 -22.67 13.59
C ASP A 594 -4.19 -23.68 14.34
N ASP A 595 -4.37 -23.80 15.66
CA ASP A 595 -3.68 -24.80 16.51
C ASP A 595 -4.05 -26.26 16.17
N ASP A 596 -4.70 -26.50 15.02
CA ASP A 596 -5.00 -27.84 14.49
C ASP A 596 -3.91 -28.35 13.51
N ASP A 597 -2.88 -27.57 13.19
CA ASP A 597 -1.68 -28.05 12.48
C ASP A 597 -0.57 -28.46 13.48
N ASP A 598 -0.95 -29.36 14.39
CA ASP A 598 -0.04 -30.18 15.22
C ASP A 598 0.68 -31.22 14.31
N ASP A 599 1.37 -30.77 13.26
CA ASP A 599 2.18 -31.61 12.38
C ASP A 599 3.57 -31.82 12.99
N ASP A 600 3.63 -32.82 13.87
CA ASP A 600 4.67 -33.85 13.96
C ASP A 600 5.99 -33.52 13.22
N TRP A 601 6.84 -32.68 13.83
CA TRP A 601 8.26 -32.55 13.48
C TRP A 601 9.04 -33.78 13.95
N GLY A 602 8.70 -34.94 13.39
CA GLY A 602 9.50 -36.14 13.42
C GLY A 602 10.75 -35.94 12.56
N TYR A 603 11.86 -35.55 13.19
CA TYR A 603 13.19 -35.56 12.56
C TYR A 603 13.45 -36.91 11.88
N PRO A 604 13.63 -36.98 10.54
CA PRO A 604 14.18 -38.17 9.93
C PRO A 604 15.70 -38.15 10.20
N VAL A 605 16.10 -38.90 11.22
CA VAL A 605 17.48 -39.31 11.42
C VAL A 605 17.83 -40.28 10.29
N ASP A 606 18.61 -39.84 9.29
CA ASP A 606 19.28 -40.77 8.37
C ASP A 606 20.79 -40.59 8.46
N TYR A 607 21.42 -41.53 9.17
CA TYR A 607 22.86 -41.76 9.17
C TYR A 607 23.22 -42.49 7.87
N GLY A 608 23.90 -41.82 6.95
CA GLY A 608 24.42 -42.43 5.74
C GLY A 608 25.78 -41.87 5.34
N TYR A 609 26.84 -42.36 5.99
CA TYR A 609 28.18 -42.32 5.40
C TYR A 609 28.17 -43.12 4.10
N ASP A 610 28.74 -42.58 3.03
CA ASP A 610 29.63 -43.35 2.16
C ASP A 610 30.44 -42.44 1.21
N TYR A 611 31.77 -42.49 1.44
CA TYR A 611 32.94 -42.23 0.58
C TYR A 611 33.01 -41.04 -0.39
#